data_AF-A0A1C7NG11-F1
#
_entry.id   AF-A0A1C7NG11-F1
#
_cell.length_a   1.000
_cell.length_b   1.000
_cell.length_c   1.000
_cell.angle_alpha   90.00
_cell.angle_beta   90.00
_cell.angle_gamma   90.00
#
_symmetry.space_group_name_H-M   'P 1'
#
loop_
_entity.id
_entity.type
_entity.pdbx_description
1 polymer ?
#
loop_
_entity_poly.entity_id
_entity_poly.type
_entity_poly.pdbx_seq_one_letter_code
_entity_poly.pdbx_strand_id
1 'polypeptide(L)' 'RTLGNFVKATFAAIGNTYGFLTPDLWEETEFVKGPYQEFSDFLAQKQRK' A
#
# COMPACT_ATOMS: atom_id res chain seq x y z
N ARG A 1 7.42 25.06 20.10
CA ARG A 1 6.68 23.78 19.90
C ARG A 1 6.11 23.80 18.48
N THR A 2 6.50 22.86 17.62
CA THR A 2 6.20 22.92 16.18
C THR A 2 5.04 22.00 15.81
N LEU A 3 3.89 22.59 15.47
CA LEU A 3 2.68 21.84 15.08
C LEU A 3 2.94 20.95 13.84
N GLY A 4 3.70 21.44 12.86
CA GLY A 4 4.03 20.65 11.66
C GLY A 4 4.82 19.37 11.95
N ASN A 5 5.70 19.36 12.96
CA ASN A 5 6.41 18.13 13.34
C ASN A 5 5.47 17.16 14.05
N PHE A 6 4.55 17.67 14.87
CA PHE A 6 3.54 16.84 15.53
C PHE A 6 2.65 16.13 14.51
N VAL A 7 2.12 16.86 13.51
CA VAL A 7 1.28 16.26 12.45
C VAL A 7 2.03 15.22 11.63
N LYS A 8 3.30 15.48 11.28
CA LYS A 8 4.15 14.50 10.59
C LYS A 8 4.39 13.26 11.44
N ALA A 9 4.67 13.44 12.73
CA ALA A 9 4.89 12.33 13.65
C ALA A 9 3.63 11.48 13.84
N THR A 10 2.44 12.09 13.96
CA THR A 10 1.18 11.33 14.07
C THR A 10 0.86 10.59 12.77
N PHE A 11 1.07 11.21 11.61
CA PHE A 11 0.90 10.55 10.32
C PHE A 11 1.82 9.34 10.17
N ALA A 12 3.12 9.52 10.46
CA ALA A 12 4.10 8.44 10.39
C ALA A 12 3.79 7.32 11.40
N ALA A 13 3.38 7.66 12.62
CA ALA A 13 3.00 6.67 13.64
C ALA A 13 1.82 5.80 13.17
N ILE A 14 0.80 6.40 12.56
CA ILE A 14 -0.35 5.64 12.00
C ILE A 14 0.10 4.77 10.81
N GLY A 15 0.93 5.28 9.91
CA GLY A 15 1.47 4.45 8.81
C GLY A 15 2.25 3.24 9.32
N ASN A 16 3.05 3.43 10.37
CA ASN A 16 3.84 2.37 10.99
C ASN A 16 2.99 1.29 11.67
N THR A 17 1.70 1.53 11.98
CA THR A 17 0.85 0.46 12.56
C THR A 17 0.61 -0.67 11.57
N TYR A 18 0.51 -0.38 10.26
CA TYR A 18 0.40 -1.40 9.22
C TYR A 18 1.76 -2.01 8.84
N GLY A 19 2.87 -1.35 9.17
CA GLY A 19 4.21 -1.88 8.98
C GLY A 19 4.67 -2.82 10.10
N PHE A 20 3.94 -2.88 11.21
CA PHE A 20 4.27 -3.76 12.33
C PHE A 20 3.73 -5.18 12.06
N LEU A 21 4.65 -6.15 12.00
CA LEU A 21 4.30 -7.55 11.73
C LEU A 21 3.86 -8.25 13.02
N THR A 22 2.55 -8.19 13.29
CA THR A 22 1.92 -8.92 14.40
C THR A 22 1.84 -10.43 14.10
N PRO A 23 1.72 -11.31 15.12
CA PRO A 23 1.69 -12.76 14.92
C PRO A 23 0.57 -13.29 14.02
N ASP A 24 -0.53 -12.55 13.91
CA ASP A 24 -1.64 -12.84 12.98
C ASP A 24 -1.28 -12.66 11.50
N LEU A 25 -0.19 -11.93 11.20
CA LEU A 25 0.29 -11.68 9.84
C LEU A 25 1.45 -12.62 9.42
N TRP A 26 1.78 -13.64 10.22
CA TRP A 26 2.90 -14.56 9.95
C TRP A 26 2.59 -15.64 8.92
N GLU A 27 1.31 -15.83 8.58
CA GLU A 27 0.91 -16.79 7.56
C GLU A 27 1.50 -16.42 6.19
N GLU A 28 1.80 -17.43 5.37
CA GLU A 28 2.39 -17.24 4.05
C GLU A 28 1.40 -16.53 3.11
N THR A 29 1.83 -15.43 2.49
CA THR A 29 1.02 -14.72 1.51
C THR A 29 1.15 -15.33 0.13
N GLU A 30 0.03 -15.66 -0.53
CA GLU A 30 0.05 -16.11 -1.92
C GLU A 30 0.46 -14.99 -2.88
N PHE A 31 1.46 -15.25 -3.72
CA PHE A 31 1.88 -14.31 -4.76
C PHE A 31 0.90 -14.32 -5.93
N VAL A 32 0.04 -13.31 -5.99
CA VAL A 32 -0.87 -13.09 -7.12
C VAL A 32 -0.26 -12.11 -8.13
N LYS A 33 -0.77 -12.14 -9.36
CA LYS A 33 -0.38 -11.15 -10.38
C LYS A 33 -0.75 -9.76 -9.88
N GLY A 34 0.16 -8.80 -10.06
CA GLY A 34 -0.16 -7.41 -9.74
C GLY A 34 -1.33 -6.89 -10.59
N PRO A 35 -2.19 -5.99 -10.07
CA PRO A 35 -3.38 -5.54 -10.81
C PRO A 35 -3.07 -4.98 -12.20
N TYR A 36 -1.96 -4.27 -12.37
CA TYR A 36 -1.53 -3.76 -13.68
C TYR A 36 -1.21 -4.87 -14.68
N GLN A 37 -0.65 -5.98 -14.20
CA GLN A 37 -0.33 -7.13 -15.03
C GLN A 37 -1.60 -7.93 -15.37
N GLU A 38 -2.55 -8.02 -14.43
CA GLU A 38 -3.84 -8.70 -14.65
C GLU A 38 -4.73 -7.94 -15.64
N PHE A 39 -4.78 -6.61 -15.54
CA PHE A 39 -5.66 -5.76 -16.34
C PHE A 39 -4.93 -5.07 -17.51
N SER A 40 -3.78 -5.59 -17.95
CA SER A 40 -2.97 -4.97 -19.02
C SER A 40 -3.77 -4.77 -20.30
N ASP A 41 -4.56 -5.78 -20.70
CA ASP A 41 -5.34 -5.77 -21.94
C ASP A 41 -6.47 -4.75 -21.88
N PHE A 42 -7.14 -4.63 -20.72
CA PHE A 42 -8.18 -3.63 -20.48
C PHE A 42 -7.60 -2.20 -20.54
N LEU A 43 -6.44 -1.99 -19.90
CA LEU A 43 -5.80 -0.67 -19.88
C LEU A 43 -5.28 -0.26 -21.26
N ALA A 44 -4.73 -1.20 -22.04
CA ALA A 44 -4.25 -0.95 -23.40
C ALA A 44 -5.35 -0.52 -24.38
N GLN A 45 -6.59 -1.02 -24.19
CA GLN A 45 -7.73 -0.63 -25.02
C GLN A 45 -8.16 0.82 -24.79
N LYS A 46 -8.04 1.34 -23.57
CA LYS A 46 -8.40 2.74 -23.24
C LYS A 46 -7.45 3.76 -23.86
N GLN A 47 -6.20 3.39 -24.09
CA GLN A 47 -5.18 4.25 -24.69
C GLN A 47 -5.29 4.37 -26.22
N ARG A 48 -6.08 3.49 -26.86
CA ARG A 48 -6.30 3.44 -28.31
C ARG A 48 -7.50 4.28 -28.80
N LYS A 49 -8.17 5.02 -27.91
CA LYS A 49 -9.16 6.05 -28.26
C LYS A 49 -8.50 7.43 -28.24
#